data_AF-A0A936U9B8-F1
#
_entry.id   AF-A0A936U9B8-F1
#
_cell.length_a   1.000
_cell.length_b   1.000
_cell.length_c   1.000
_cell.angle_alpha   90.00
_cell.angle_beta   90.00
_cell.angle_gamma   90.00
#
_symmetry.space_group_name_H-M   'P 1'
#
loop_
_entity.id
_entity.type
_entity.pdbx_description
1 polymer ?
#
loop_
_entity_poly.entity_id
_entity_poly.type
_entity_poly.pdbx_seq_one_letter_code
_entity_poly.pdbx_strand_id
1 'polypeptide(L)'
;MRTSPLLMLVLAACQTEPMPLPTAAEAAAADARVEQAARPPLTQVLYDYALAPDLQAREQRVRLLIWLKHMELGDYQLRALAELHVQAEAERARIDAAQAELLAASEPTLTATYDALWAKLSAGASLDDPALAEAAAPLIDARKHHERADALLALRLQGVKAVLEAERPWLATLSPKQEALLTDSLFALRHKLDPYANPGDFKALVGTVFSAGEYGTLTRGSFTQTDDQLDLSRLWSDYTKAEVNGPVFNNARRELILYMLLMEPTLPEAIQAALGAAAPATPAPPSPPSGG
;
A
#
# COMPACT_ATOMS: atom_id res chain seq x y z
N MET A 1 45.48 59.80 60.65
CA MET A 1 45.99 59.27 59.36
C MET A 1 44.87 58.46 58.73
N ARG A 2 44.53 58.79 57.48
CA ARG A 2 43.42 58.19 56.72
C ARG A 2 43.85 56.84 56.16
N THR A 3 43.06 55.80 56.38
CA THR A 3 43.07 54.57 55.60
C THR A 3 41.64 54.24 55.17
N SER A 4 41.41 54.25 53.85
CA SER A 4 40.17 53.81 53.21
C SER A 4 39.98 52.30 53.35
N PRO A 5 38.77 51.79 53.59
CA PRO A 5 38.44 50.43 53.20
C PRO A 5 37.87 50.45 51.77
N LEU A 6 38.61 49.74 50.92
CA LEU A 6 38.29 49.40 49.55
C LEU A 6 37.15 48.37 49.53
N LEU A 7 36.25 48.59 48.58
CA LEU A 7 35.30 47.65 47.97
C LEU A 7 35.70 46.15 48.07
N MET A 8 34.85 45.30 48.64
CA MET A 8 34.79 43.87 48.31
C MET A 8 33.34 43.46 48.10
N LEU A 9 32.93 43.54 46.84
CA LEU A 9 31.85 42.78 46.25
C LEU A 9 32.46 41.54 45.59
N VAL A 10 31.66 40.48 45.43
CA VAL A 10 31.91 39.24 44.68
C VAL A 10 32.54 38.09 45.48
N LEU A 11 31.69 37.26 46.09
CA LEU A 11 31.86 35.80 46.19
C LEU A 11 30.48 35.13 46.38
N ALA A 12 29.60 35.29 45.39
CA ALA A 12 28.42 34.44 45.22
C ALA A 12 28.67 33.53 44.00
N ALA A 13 29.70 32.68 44.10
CA ALA A 13 30.00 31.68 43.09
C ALA A 13 29.49 30.31 43.56
N CYS A 14 28.45 29.83 42.86
CA CYS A 14 28.07 28.43 42.65
C CYS A 14 28.12 27.48 43.87
N GLN A 15 27.10 27.54 44.72
CA GLN A 15 26.66 26.34 45.45
C GLN A 15 25.60 25.61 44.62
N THR A 16 26.01 25.00 43.50
CA THR A 16 25.23 23.91 42.92
C THR A 16 25.69 22.64 43.60
N GLU A 17 24.85 22.08 44.47
CA GLU A 17 25.08 20.77 45.06
C GLU A 17 25.39 19.76 43.94
N PRO A 18 26.44 18.93 44.10
CA PRO A 18 26.76 17.92 43.10
C PRO A 18 25.58 16.97 43.00
N MET A 19 24.96 16.93 41.82
CA MET A 19 23.91 15.99 41.51
C MET A 19 24.44 14.57 41.78
N PRO A 20 23.72 13.74 42.56
CA PRO A 20 24.14 12.38 42.84
C PRO A 20 24.26 11.61 41.53
N LEU A 21 25.35 10.84 41.38
CA LEU A 21 25.53 9.99 40.22
C LEU A 21 24.39 8.97 40.16
N PRO A 22 23.78 8.75 38.98
CA PRO A 22 22.70 7.80 38.83
C PRO A 22 23.14 6.42 39.31
N THR A 23 22.24 5.74 40.01
CA THR A 23 22.45 4.36 40.44
C THR A 23 22.61 3.45 39.22
N ALA A 24 23.29 2.31 39.37
CA ALA A 24 23.46 1.36 38.26
C ALA A 24 22.13 0.91 37.63
N ALA A 25 21.03 0.90 38.40
CA ALA A 25 19.69 0.61 37.91
C ALA A 25 19.11 1.77 37.08
N GLU A 26 19.34 3.02 37.47
CA GLU A 26 18.91 4.20 36.71
C GLU A 26 19.72 4.37 35.42
N ALA A 27 21.03 4.07 35.46
CA ALA A 27 21.87 4.01 34.28
C ALA A 27 21.40 2.91 33.30
N ALA A 28 21.16 1.69 33.79
CA ALA A 28 20.62 0.62 32.96
C ALA A 28 19.23 0.94 32.37
N ALA A 29 18.36 1.60 33.15
CA ALA A 29 17.04 2.04 32.66
C ALA A 29 17.13 3.23 31.68
N ALA A 30 18.17 4.07 31.78
CA ALA A 30 18.45 5.12 30.81
C ALA A 30 19.01 4.51 29.52
N ASP A 31 19.95 3.58 29.62
CA ASP A 31 20.53 2.85 28.48
C ASP A 31 19.47 2.05 27.73
N ALA A 32 18.57 1.35 28.44
CA ALA A 32 17.45 0.65 27.81
C ALA A 32 16.49 1.61 27.08
N ARG A 33 16.25 2.82 27.62
CA ARG A 33 15.45 3.85 26.95
C ARG A 33 16.17 4.42 25.73
N VAL A 34 17.47 4.61 25.78
CA VAL A 34 18.30 5.05 24.64
C VAL A 34 18.32 3.97 23.56
N GLU A 35 18.49 2.70 23.93
CA GLU A 35 18.47 1.58 22.98
C GLU A 35 17.08 1.41 22.35
N GLN A 36 16.01 1.56 23.13
CA GLN A 36 14.64 1.52 22.61
C GLN A 36 14.33 2.74 21.71
N ALA A 37 14.86 3.92 22.03
CA ALA A 37 14.78 5.11 21.17
C ALA A 37 15.64 5.01 19.91
N ALA A 38 16.71 4.19 19.94
CA ALA A 38 17.58 3.93 18.79
C ALA A 38 16.99 2.90 17.81
N ARG A 39 15.97 2.13 18.22
CA ARG A 39 15.28 1.19 17.33
C ARG A 39 14.29 1.95 16.45
N PRO A 40 14.29 1.73 15.13
CA PRO A 40 13.30 2.34 14.25
C PRO A 40 11.88 1.88 14.67
N PRO A 41 10.87 2.75 14.58
CA PRO A 41 9.47 2.39 14.79
C PRO A 41 9.09 1.14 13.99
N LEU A 42 8.24 0.28 14.57
CA LEU A 42 7.81 -0.95 13.91
C LEU A 42 7.21 -0.69 12.52
N THR A 43 6.44 0.40 12.39
CA THR A 43 5.89 0.83 11.10
C THR A 43 6.99 1.10 10.09
N GLN A 44 8.09 1.76 10.46
CA GLN A 44 9.26 2.00 9.60
C GLN A 44 9.98 0.70 9.23
N VAL A 45 10.12 -0.25 10.14
CA VAL A 45 10.69 -1.57 9.82
C VAL A 45 9.81 -2.31 8.82
N LEU A 46 8.49 -2.24 9.02
CA LEU A 46 7.50 -2.80 8.12
C LEU A 46 7.25 -1.92 6.89
N TYR A 47 7.94 -0.79 6.71
CA TYR A 47 7.94 -0.06 5.43
C TYR A 47 8.93 -0.70 4.45
N ASP A 48 9.99 -1.34 4.96
CA ASP A 48 11.00 -2.03 4.14
C ASP A 48 10.53 -3.43 3.75
N TYR A 49 10.74 -3.77 2.47
CA TYR A 49 10.15 -4.95 1.85
C TYR A 49 10.92 -6.24 2.12
N ALA A 50 10.20 -7.33 2.38
CA ALA A 50 10.77 -8.66 2.30
C ALA A 50 10.99 -9.09 0.82
N LEU A 51 12.20 -9.50 0.48
CA LEU A 51 12.55 -9.86 -0.91
C LEU A 51 11.85 -11.13 -1.42
N ALA A 52 11.44 -12.05 -0.54
CA ALA A 52 10.83 -13.32 -0.91
C ALA A 52 9.29 -13.23 -0.95
N PRO A 53 8.61 -13.74 -2.00
CA PRO A 53 7.14 -13.68 -2.15
C PRO A 53 6.34 -14.15 -0.93
N ASP A 54 6.71 -15.29 -0.35
CA ASP A 54 6.01 -15.83 0.84
C ASP A 54 6.14 -14.93 2.06
N LEU A 55 7.27 -14.21 2.18
CA LEU A 55 7.48 -13.26 3.27
C LEU A 55 6.68 -11.97 3.03
N GLN A 56 6.48 -11.56 1.78
CA GLN A 56 5.68 -10.39 1.41
C GLN A 56 4.23 -10.57 1.80
N ALA A 57 3.63 -11.74 1.54
CA ALA A 57 2.28 -12.05 2.00
C ALA A 57 2.18 -12.01 3.53
N ARG A 58 3.21 -12.53 4.22
CA ARG A 58 3.28 -12.51 5.70
C ARG A 58 3.49 -11.13 6.28
N GLU A 59 4.16 -10.25 5.57
CA GLU A 59 4.34 -8.84 5.92
C GLU A 59 3.05 -8.06 5.68
N GLN A 60 2.39 -8.29 4.55
CA GLN A 60 1.15 -7.63 4.17
C GLN A 60 0.01 -7.90 5.15
N ARG A 61 -0.16 -9.15 5.61
CA ARG A 61 -1.14 -9.47 6.67
C ARG A 61 -0.88 -8.69 7.96
N VAL A 62 0.38 -8.43 8.31
CA VAL A 62 0.74 -7.69 9.53
C VAL A 62 0.41 -6.21 9.35
N ARG A 63 0.72 -5.64 8.18
CA ARG A 63 0.37 -4.24 7.86
C ARG A 63 -1.14 -4.01 7.90
N LEU A 64 -1.91 -4.90 7.28
CA LEU A 64 -3.38 -4.85 7.30
C LEU A 64 -3.93 -4.98 8.71
N LEU A 65 -3.39 -5.89 9.53
CA LEU A 65 -3.83 -6.03 10.92
C LEU A 65 -3.52 -4.79 11.77
N ILE A 66 -2.34 -4.17 11.59
CA ILE A 66 -1.98 -2.91 12.26
C ILE A 66 -2.99 -1.82 11.88
N TRP A 67 -3.29 -1.67 10.59
CA TRP A 67 -4.27 -0.71 10.12
C TRP A 67 -5.67 -0.98 10.69
N LEU A 68 -6.17 -2.22 10.65
CA LEU A 68 -7.47 -2.60 11.21
C LEU A 68 -7.57 -2.28 12.71
N LYS A 69 -6.50 -2.52 13.47
CA LYS A 69 -6.43 -2.16 14.89
C LYS A 69 -6.40 -0.64 15.10
N HIS A 70 -5.66 0.08 14.25
CA HIS A 70 -5.58 1.53 14.31
C HIS A 70 -6.93 2.20 14.02
N MET A 71 -7.71 1.65 13.10
CA MET A 71 -9.07 2.07 12.79
C MET A 71 -10.06 1.83 13.93
N GLU A 72 -9.72 1.01 14.94
CA GLU A 72 -10.61 0.68 16.06
C GLU A 72 -12.01 0.21 15.58
N LEU A 73 -12.06 -0.59 14.51
CA LEU A 73 -13.32 -1.10 13.97
C LEU A 73 -13.98 -2.07 14.97
N GLY A 74 -15.29 -1.91 15.20
CA GLY A 74 -16.06 -2.87 16.00
C GLY A 74 -16.34 -4.18 15.26
N ASP A 75 -16.70 -5.24 15.98
CA ASP A 75 -17.01 -6.57 15.42
C ASP A 75 -18.00 -6.52 14.24
N TYR A 76 -19.03 -5.70 14.35
CA TYR A 76 -20.00 -5.50 13.26
C TYR A 76 -19.34 -4.94 12.00
N GLN A 77 -18.52 -3.89 12.14
CA GLN A 77 -17.82 -3.25 11.02
C GLN A 77 -16.80 -4.20 10.39
N LEU A 78 -16.10 -5.00 11.19
CA LEU A 78 -15.15 -6.01 10.72
C LEU A 78 -15.84 -7.14 9.94
N ARG A 79 -16.98 -7.64 10.43
CA ARG A 79 -17.77 -8.66 9.71
C ARG A 79 -18.36 -8.11 8.41
N ALA A 80 -18.91 -6.90 8.45
CA ALA A 80 -19.42 -6.24 7.25
C ALA A 80 -18.30 -5.99 6.22
N LEU A 81 -17.07 -5.68 6.67
CA LEU A 81 -15.90 -5.57 5.78
C LEU A 81 -15.54 -6.92 5.15
N ALA A 82 -15.60 -8.02 5.91
CA ALA A 82 -15.36 -9.36 5.37
C ALA A 82 -16.42 -9.76 4.32
N GLU A 83 -17.70 -9.46 4.58
CA GLU A 83 -18.78 -9.69 3.62
C GLU A 83 -18.59 -8.85 2.35
N LEU A 84 -18.19 -7.58 2.50
CA LEU A 84 -17.89 -6.69 1.38
C LEU A 84 -16.70 -7.20 0.55
N HIS A 85 -15.65 -7.73 1.20
CA HIS A 85 -14.53 -8.37 0.50
C HIS A 85 -14.99 -9.57 -0.35
N VAL A 86 -15.84 -10.44 0.21
CA VAL A 86 -16.41 -11.58 -0.55
C VAL A 86 -17.22 -11.11 -1.75
N GLN A 87 -18.02 -10.05 -1.60
CA GLN A 87 -18.77 -9.47 -2.72
C GLN A 87 -17.85 -8.89 -3.79
N ALA A 88 -16.79 -8.19 -3.40
CA ALA A 88 -15.83 -7.61 -4.32
C ALA A 88 -15.05 -8.69 -5.11
N GLU A 89 -14.64 -9.77 -4.46
CA GLU A 89 -13.99 -10.92 -5.12
C GLU A 89 -14.96 -11.67 -6.06
N ALA A 90 -16.23 -11.82 -5.66
CA ALA A 90 -17.25 -12.41 -6.52
C ALA A 90 -17.48 -11.58 -7.80
N GLU A 91 -17.51 -10.25 -7.66
CA GLU A 91 -17.66 -9.34 -8.79
C GLU A 91 -16.42 -9.35 -9.70
N ARG A 92 -15.22 -9.40 -9.12
CA ARG A 92 -13.97 -9.59 -9.86
C ARG A 92 -13.99 -10.90 -10.66
N ALA A 93 -14.34 -12.02 -10.02
CA ALA A 93 -14.43 -13.32 -10.69
C ALA A 93 -15.47 -13.30 -11.84
N ARG A 94 -16.60 -12.62 -11.65
CA ARG A 94 -17.63 -12.43 -12.69
C ARG A 94 -17.08 -11.65 -13.89
N ILE A 95 -16.34 -10.57 -13.63
CA ILE A 95 -15.69 -9.78 -14.70
C ILE A 95 -14.65 -10.62 -15.42
N ASP A 96 -13.80 -11.34 -14.70
CA ASP A 96 -12.74 -12.16 -15.29
C ASP A 96 -13.33 -13.26 -16.19
N ALA A 97 -14.41 -13.91 -15.75
CA ALA A 97 -15.14 -14.87 -16.56
C ALA A 97 -15.72 -14.23 -17.84
N ALA A 98 -16.39 -13.08 -17.72
CA ALA A 98 -16.96 -12.38 -18.87
C ALA A 98 -15.88 -11.83 -19.83
N GLN A 99 -14.71 -11.43 -19.32
CA GLN A 99 -13.55 -11.06 -20.15
C GLN A 99 -13.04 -12.29 -20.92
N ALA A 100 -12.89 -13.43 -20.24
CA ALA A 100 -12.47 -14.67 -20.88
C ALA A 100 -13.44 -15.08 -22.01
N GLU A 101 -14.75 -14.97 -21.79
CA GLU A 101 -15.77 -15.25 -22.82
C GLU A 101 -15.65 -14.31 -24.03
N LEU A 102 -15.47 -13.00 -23.80
CA LEU A 102 -15.28 -12.03 -24.88
C LEU A 102 -14.00 -12.30 -25.69
N LEU A 103 -12.94 -12.75 -25.02
CA LEU A 103 -11.66 -13.04 -25.66
C LEU A 103 -11.66 -14.38 -26.40
N ALA A 104 -12.35 -15.40 -25.86
CA ALA A 104 -12.39 -16.76 -26.41
C ALA A 104 -12.86 -16.82 -27.87
N ALA A 105 -13.76 -15.91 -28.29
CA ALA A 105 -14.22 -15.83 -29.67
C ALA A 105 -13.12 -15.38 -30.66
N SER A 106 -12.13 -14.62 -30.18
CA SER A 106 -11.08 -14.01 -31.00
C SER A 106 -9.71 -14.68 -30.87
N GLU A 107 -9.48 -15.36 -29.75
CA GLU A 107 -8.19 -15.96 -29.39
C GLU A 107 -7.70 -17.00 -30.41
N PRO A 108 -8.51 -17.95 -30.92
CA PRO A 108 -8.02 -18.93 -31.90
C PRO A 108 -7.52 -18.28 -33.20
N THR A 109 -8.23 -17.27 -33.70
CA THR A 109 -7.86 -16.54 -34.92
C THR A 109 -6.57 -15.76 -34.73
N LEU A 110 -6.40 -15.09 -33.58
CA LEU A 110 -5.19 -14.33 -33.28
C LEU A 110 -3.99 -15.25 -33.07
N THR A 111 -4.15 -16.36 -32.34
CA THR A 111 -3.10 -17.37 -32.14
C THR A 111 -2.64 -17.95 -33.47
N ALA A 112 -3.57 -18.40 -34.33
CA ALA A 112 -3.23 -18.92 -35.65
C ALA A 112 -2.51 -17.87 -36.52
N THR A 113 -2.89 -16.60 -36.37
CA THR A 113 -2.22 -15.50 -37.08
C THR A 113 -0.79 -15.31 -36.59
N TYR A 114 -0.56 -15.31 -35.28
CA TYR A 114 0.79 -15.22 -34.71
C TYR A 114 1.66 -16.42 -35.09
N ASP A 115 1.11 -17.64 -35.07
CA ASP A 115 1.82 -18.85 -35.48
C ASP A 115 2.23 -18.80 -36.97
N ALA A 116 1.34 -18.30 -37.83
CA ALA A 116 1.62 -18.13 -39.26
C ALA A 116 2.72 -17.08 -39.52
N LEU A 117 2.69 -15.97 -38.78
CA LEU A 117 3.75 -14.95 -38.84
C LEU A 117 5.08 -15.49 -38.33
N TRP A 118 5.08 -16.21 -37.19
CA TRP A 118 6.27 -16.86 -36.64
C TRP A 118 6.88 -17.85 -37.63
N ALA A 119 6.07 -18.72 -38.24
CA ALA A 119 6.54 -19.70 -39.22
C ALA A 119 7.22 -19.04 -40.43
N LYS A 120 6.65 -17.93 -40.94
CA LYS A 120 7.24 -17.18 -42.06
C LYS A 120 8.55 -16.51 -41.67
N LEU A 121 8.58 -15.82 -40.52
CA LEU A 121 9.76 -15.11 -40.04
C LEU A 121 10.91 -16.07 -39.70
N SER A 122 10.60 -17.18 -39.03
CA SER A 122 11.60 -18.21 -38.69
C SER A 122 12.14 -18.95 -39.93
N ALA A 123 11.38 -19.00 -41.03
CA ALA A 123 11.83 -19.50 -42.32
C ALA A 123 12.68 -18.48 -43.12
N GLY A 124 12.91 -17.28 -42.58
CA GLY A 124 13.75 -16.25 -43.20
C GLY A 124 13.01 -15.30 -44.15
N ALA A 125 11.67 -15.25 -44.11
CA ALA A 125 10.92 -14.23 -44.86
C ALA A 125 11.35 -12.82 -44.44
N SER A 126 11.50 -11.92 -45.42
CA SER A 126 11.79 -10.51 -45.16
C SER A 126 10.60 -9.83 -44.49
N LEU A 127 10.86 -8.81 -43.66
CA LEU A 127 9.80 -7.98 -43.06
C LEU A 127 8.97 -7.23 -44.12
N ASP A 128 9.55 -6.97 -45.29
CA ASP A 128 8.91 -6.30 -46.42
C ASP A 128 8.17 -7.28 -47.35
N ASP A 129 8.13 -8.58 -47.03
CA ASP A 129 7.44 -9.59 -47.85
C ASP A 129 5.91 -9.34 -47.86
N PRO A 130 5.28 -9.14 -49.03
CA PRO A 130 3.83 -8.99 -49.14
C PRO A 130 3.05 -10.14 -48.50
N ALA A 131 3.58 -11.36 -48.52
CA ALA A 131 2.94 -12.53 -47.92
C ALA A 131 2.95 -12.48 -46.37
N LEU A 132 3.79 -11.65 -45.76
CA LEU A 132 3.76 -11.35 -44.33
C LEU A 132 2.67 -10.33 -44.01
N ALA A 133 2.48 -9.33 -44.87
CA ALA A 133 1.40 -8.34 -44.74
C ALA A 133 0.00 -8.98 -44.89
N GLU A 134 -0.16 -9.91 -45.84
CA GLU A 134 -1.39 -10.70 -45.98
C GLU A 134 -1.66 -11.56 -44.74
N ALA A 135 -0.64 -12.23 -44.20
CA ALA A 135 -0.77 -13.01 -42.98
C ALA A 135 -1.14 -12.13 -41.76
N ALA A 136 -0.73 -10.87 -41.73
CA ALA A 136 -1.05 -9.93 -40.65
C ALA A 136 -2.44 -9.27 -40.77
N ALA A 137 -3.17 -9.47 -41.88
CA ALA A 137 -4.47 -8.83 -42.11
C ALA A 137 -5.49 -9.04 -40.95
N PRO A 138 -5.60 -10.23 -40.33
CA PRO A 138 -6.48 -10.43 -39.17
C PRO A 138 -6.09 -9.58 -37.94
N LEU A 139 -4.80 -9.29 -37.73
CA LEU A 139 -4.35 -8.41 -36.65
C LEU A 139 -4.76 -6.95 -36.91
N ILE A 140 -4.69 -6.53 -38.17
CA ILE A 140 -5.07 -5.18 -38.59
C ILE A 140 -6.56 -4.98 -38.39
N ASP A 141 -7.39 -5.93 -38.82
CA ASP A 141 -8.84 -5.85 -38.63
C ASP A 141 -9.20 -5.90 -37.14
N ALA A 142 -8.58 -6.81 -36.38
CA ALA A 142 -8.76 -6.89 -34.92
C ALA A 142 -8.37 -5.60 -34.17
N ARG A 143 -7.52 -4.75 -34.76
CA ARG A 143 -7.11 -3.45 -34.21
C ARG A 143 -7.99 -2.28 -34.65
N LYS A 144 -8.60 -2.37 -35.85
CA LYS A 144 -9.57 -1.38 -36.35
C LYS A 144 -10.91 -1.48 -35.61
N HIS A 145 -11.28 -2.67 -35.16
CA HIS A 145 -12.49 -2.90 -34.39
C HIS A 145 -12.27 -2.60 -32.89
N HIS A 146 -12.42 -1.32 -32.52
CA HIS A 146 -12.37 -0.85 -31.13
C HIS A 146 -13.48 -1.45 -30.25
N GLU A 147 -14.54 -1.97 -30.84
CA GLU A 147 -15.71 -2.54 -30.15
C GLU A 147 -15.34 -3.52 -29.03
N ARG A 148 -14.35 -4.39 -29.25
CA ARG A 148 -13.89 -5.35 -28.24
C ARG A 148 -13.12 -4.67 -27.10
N ALA A 149 -12.27 -3.69 -27.42
CA ALA A 149 -11.55 -2.93 -26.40
C ALA A 149 -12.53 -2.09 -25.56
N ASP A 150 -13.52 -1.49 -26.21
CA ASP A 150 -14.59 -0.72 -25.56
C ASP A 150 -15.49 -1.63 -24.70
N ALA A 151 -15.84 -2.83 -25.19
CA ALA A 151 -16.60 -3.80 -24.42
C ALA A 151 -15.84 -4.28 -23.17
N LEU A 152 -14.53 -4.57 -23.30
CA LEU A 152 -13.68 -4.93 -22.17
C LEU A 152 -13.56 -3.78 -21.16
N LEU A 153 -13.42 -2.54 -21.63
CA LEU A 153 -13.38 -1.36 -20.77
C LEU A 153 -14.71 -1.15 -20.06
N ALA A 154 -15.83 -1.21 -20.78
CA ALA A 154 -17.17 -1.06 -20.22
C ALA A 154 -17.45 -2.12 -19.14
N LEU A 155 -17.04 -3.37 -19.39
CA LEU A 155 -17.17 -4.46 -18.43
C LEU A 155 -16.37 -4.18 -17.14
N ARG A 156 -15.12 -3.71 -17.27
CA ARG A 156 -14.29 -3.31 -16.12
C ARG A 156 -14.90 -2.15 -15.33
N LEU A 157 -15.36 -1.11 -16.03
CA LEU A 157 -16.00 0.05 -15.41
C LEU A 157 -17.28 -0.32 -14.68
N GLN A 158 -18.10 -1.20 -15.26
CA GLN A 158 -19.31 -1.73 -14.62
C GLN A 158 -18.95 -2.46 -13.33
N GLY A 159 -17.91 -3.29 -13.39
CA GLY A 159 -17.38 -4.02 -12.25
C GLY A 159 -16.95 -3.13 -11.09
N VAL A 160 -16.04 -2.19 -11.38
CA VAL A 160 -15.58 -1.21 -10.39
C VAL A 160 -16.79 -0.46 -9.80
N LYS A 161 -17.70 0.03 -10.64
CA LYS A 161 -18.90 0.74 -10.18
C LYS A 161 -19.76 -0.12 -9.24
N ALA A 162 -19.93 -1.41 -9.54
CA ALA A 162 -20.70 -2.30 -8.69
C ALA A 162 -20.07 -2.45 -7.29
N VAL A 163 -18.74 -2.58 -7.22
CA VAL A 163 -18.03 -2.63 -5.93
C VAL A 163 -18.16 -1.30 -5.19
N LEU A 164 -17.94 -0.16 -5.85
CA LEU A 164 -18.07 1.16 -5.21
C LEU A 164 -19.49 1.42 -4.67
N GLU A 165 -20.53 0.96 -5.36
CA GLU A 165 -21.91 1.05 -4.86
C GLU A 165 -22.12 0.13 -3.64
N ALA A 166 -21.51 -1.06 -3.62
CA ALA A 166 -21.57 -1.99 -2.50
C ALA A 166 -20.77 -1.51 -1.26
N GLU A 167 -19.78 -0.64 -1.44
CA GLU A 167 -18.99 -0.05 -0.35
C GLU A 167 -19.79 0.96 0.49
N ARG A 168 -20.76 1.67 -0.13
CA ARG A 168 -21.47 2.80 0.51
C ARG A 168 -22.12 2.45 1.86
N PRO A 169 -22.82 1.32 2.01
CA PRO A 169 -23.39 0.93 3.30
C PRO A 169 -22.33 0.74 4.38
N TRP A 170 -21.16 0.18 4.04
CA TRP A 170 -20.06 0.00 4.99
C TRP A 170 -19.42 1.33 5.37
N LEU A 171 -19.15 2.20 4.39
CA LEU A 171 -18.61 3.55 4.64
C LEU A 171 -19.53 4.36 5.56
N ALA A 172 -20.85 4.22 5.41
CA ALA A 172 -21.83 4.88 6.27
C ALA A 172 -21.81 4.41 7.74
N THR A 173 -21.12 3.31 8.05
CA THR A 173 -20.92 2.84 9.43
C THR A 173 -19.75 3.53 10.13
N LEU A 174 -18.88 4.23 9.41
CA LEU A 174 -17.67 4.81 9.95
C LEU A 174 -17.98 6.10 10.72
N SER A 175 -17.30 6.27 11.86
CA SER A 175 -17.26 7.57 12.54
C SER A 175 -16.35 8.56 11.78
N PRO A 176 -16.50 9.88 11.99
CA PRO A 176 -15.60 10.87 11.36
C PRO A 176 -14.10 10.64 11.65
N LYS A 177 -13.77 10.10 12.85
CA LYS A 177 -12.40 9.69 13.19
C LYS A 177 -11.94 8.56 12.27
N GLN A 178 -12.75 7.50 12.14
CA GLN A 178 -12.43 6.34 11.29
C GLN A 178 -12.35 6.72 9.81
N GLU A 179 -13.23 7.61 9.34
CA GLU A 179 -13.15 8.11 7.97
C GLU A 179 -11.82 8.83 7.69
N ALA A 180 -11.32 9.63 8.64
CA ALA A 180 -10.03 10.30 8.53
C ALA A 180 -8.85 9.31 8.53
N LEU A 181 -8.98 8.20 9.26
CA LEU A 181 -7.95 7.14 9.33
C LEU A 181 -7.97 6.20 8.12
N LEU A 182 -8.98 6.27 7.24
CA LEU A 182 -9.05 5.37 6.08
C LEU A 182 -7.84 5.57 5.14
N THR A 183 -7.34 6.79 5.00
CA THR A 183 -6.16 7.08 4.17
C THR A 183 -4.88 6.43 4.70
N ASP A 184 -4.82 6.07 5.98
CA ASP A 184 -3.64 5.42 6.56
C ASP A 184 -3.50 3.96 6.11
N SER A 185 -4.53 3.41 5.47
CA SER A 185 -4.46 2.14 4.74
C SER A 185 -3.44 2.14 3.60
N LEU A 186 -3.02 3.32 3.12
CA LEU A 186 -1.91 3.47 2.17
C LEU A 186 -0.61 2.85 2.68
N PHE A 187 -0.44 2.73 4.00
CA PHE A 187 0.64 1.96 4.61
C PHE A 187 0.66 0.51 4.12
N ALA A 188 -0.50 -0.13 4.07
CA ALA A 188 -0.64 -1.50 3.55
C ALA A 188 -0.64 -1.52 2.01
N LEU A 189 -1.27 -0.54 1.36
CA LEU A 189 -1.40 -0.51 -0.11
C LEU A 189 -0.14 -0.05 -0.85
N ARG A 190 0.88 0.45 -0.14
CA ARG A 190 2.07 1.06 -0.73
C ARG A 190 2.67 0.23 -1.86
N HIS A 191 2.76 -1.09 -1.74
CA HIS A 191 3.33 -1.93 -2.79
C HIS A 191 2.61 -1.72 -4.13
N LYS A 192 1.28 -1.82 -4.16
CA LYS A 192 0.49 -1.59 -5.38
C LYS A 192 0.56 -0.14 -5.86
N LEU A 193 0.87 0.79 -4.96
CA LEU A 193 0.97 2.23 -5.24
C LEU A 193 2.41 2.74 -5.27
N ASP A 194 3.37 1.84 -5.48
CA ASP A 194 4.78 2.20 -5.59
C ASP A 194 5.11 2.49 -7.06
N PRO A 195 5.54 3.71 -7.41
CA PRO A 195 5.90 4.05 -8.79
C PRO A 195 7.06 3.20 -9.34
N TYR A 196 7.91 2.64 -8.50
CA TYR A 196 9.06 1.83 -8.89
C TYR A 196 8.75 0.34 -8.88
N ALA A 197 8.01 -0.14 -7.88
CA ALA A 197 7.67 -1.57 -7.78
C ALA A 197 6.50 -1.95 -8.69
N ASN A 198 5.48 -1.10 -8.82
CA ASN A 198 4.30 -1.33 -9.65
C ASN A 198 3.93 -0.07 -10.45
N PRO A 199 4.77 0.33 -11.43
CA PRO A 199 4.57 1.54 -12.22
C PRO A 199 3.25 1.58 -12.98
N GLY A 200 2.69 0.42 -13.34
CA GLY A 200 1.40 0.32 -14.03
C GLY A 200 0.22 0.73 -13.14
N ASP A 201 0.15 0.16 -11.93
CA ASP A 201 -0.91 0.40 -10.96
C ASP A 201 -0.83 1.83 -10.40
N PHE A 202 0.38 2.32 -10.13
CA PHE A 202 0.60 3.71 -9.75
C PHE A 202 0.20 4.71 -10.85
N LYS A 203 0.60 4.44 -12.10
CA LYS A 203 0.24 5.27 -13.26
C LYS A 203 -1.28 5.33 -13.47
N ALA A 204 -1.97 4.21 -13.28
CA ALA A 204 -3.42 4.16 -13.36
C ALA A 204 -4.10 5.02 -12.27
N LEU A 205 -3.46 5.18 -11.10
CA LEU A 205 -3.98 5.97 -9.98
C LEU A 205 -3.68 7.47 -10.07
N VAL A 206 -2.43 7.85 -10.38
CA VAL A 206 -1.93 9.24 -10.19
C VAL A 206 -1.94 10.05 -11.50
N GLY A 207 -2.04 9.39 -12.66
CA GLY A 207 -2.26 10.05 -13.95
C GLY A 207 -1.09 10.86 -14.53
N THR A 208 0.03 11.04 -13.81
CA THR A 208 1.21 11.79 -14.28
C THR A 208 2.52 11.00 -14.15
N VAL A 209 3.45 11.30 -15.05
CA VAL A 209 4.79 10.69 -15.12
C VAL A 209 5.73 11.56 -14.29
N PHE A 210 6.12 11.11 -13.10
CA PHE A 210 7.23 11.71 -12.34
C PHE A 210 8.51 10.93 -12.57
N SER A 211 9.63 11.64 -12.65
CA SER A 211 10.93 11.07 -13.00
C SER A 211 11.58 10.43 -11.76
N ALA A 212 12.35 9.37 -11.96
CA ALA A 212 13.02 8.60 -10.89
C ALA A 212 13.97 9.41 -9.96
N GLY A 213 14.24 10.70 -10.25
CA GLY A 213 15.10 11.59 -9.47
C GLY A 213 14.37 12.62 -8.61
N GLU A 214 13.05 12.77 -8.75
CA GLU A 214 12.29 13.83 -8.06
C GLU A 214 11.87 13.45 -6.62
N TYR A 215 12.08 12.20 -6.21
CA TYR A 215 11.65 11.67 -4.89
C TYR A 215 12.74 11.66 -3.82
N GLY A 216 13.99 12.02 -4.16
CA GLY A 216 15.13 12.00 -3.22
C GLY A 216 15.04 13.02 -2.06
N THR A 217 14.08 13.93 -2.10
CA THR A 217 13.88 15.00 -1.11
C THR A 217 12.90 14.64 0.01
N LEU A 218 12.14 13.54 -0.10
CA LEU A 218 11.11 13.18 0.88
C LEU A 218 11.58 12.29 2.05
N THR A 219 12.83 11.83 2.07
CA THR A 219 13.26 10.78 3.03
C THR A 219 14.38 11.14 3.98
N ARG A 220 14.78 12.40 4.16
CA ARG A 220 15.76 12.73 5.23
C ARG A 220 15.46 14.05 5.94
N GLY A 221 14.82 13.93 7.10
CA GLY A 221 15.04 14.85 8.20
C GLY A 221 13.80 15.64 8.63
N SER A 222 13.07 15.12 9.61
CA SER A 222 12.52 15.87 10.76
C SER A 222 11.44 15.04 11.47
N PHE A 223 11.85 14.08 12.30
CA PHE A 223 10.96 13.53 13.33
C PHE A 223 11.27 14.23 14.65
N THR A 224 10.25 14.81 15.28
CA THR A 224 10.34 15.33 16.65
C THR A 224 9.67 14.35 17.62
N GLN A 225 10.05 14.39 18.90
CA GLN A 225 9.56 13.47 19.94
C GLN A 225 8.04 13.59 20.20
N THR A 226 7.37 14.56 19.58
CA THR A 226 5.92 14.84 19.68
C THR A 226 5.11 14.38 18.48
N ASP A 227 5.73 13.83 17.44
CA ASP A 227 4.98 13.29 16.30
C ASP A 227 4.34 11.95 16.69
N ASP A 228 3.02 11.86 16.50
CA ASP A 228 2.27 10.63 16.75
C ASP A 228 2.83 9.54 15.83
N GLN A 229 3.22 8.40 16.39
CA GLN A 229 3.94 7.33 15.67
C GLN A 229 3.13 6.72 14.50
N LEU A 230 1.86 7.13 14.39
CA LEU A 230 0.88 6.68 13.42
C LEU A 230 0.37 7.82 12.50
N ASP A 231 0.91 9.05 12.57
CA ASP A 231 0.58 10.14 11.63
C ASP A 231 1.28 9.90 10.27
N LEU A 232 0.84 8.85 9.57
CA LEU A 232 1.32 8.42 8.25
C LEU A 232 0.78 9.31 7.12
N SER A 233 -0.19 10.17 7.43
CA SER A 233 -0.84 11.10 6.50
C SER A 233 0.14 12.10 5.89
N ARG A 234 1.16 12.52 6.67
CA ARG A 234 2.19 13.49 6.23
C ARG A 234 3.08 13.00 5.10
N LEU A 235 3.19 11.68 4.88
CA LEU A 235 4.02 11.13 3.80
C LEU A 235 3.36 11.27 2.41
N TRP A 236 2.05 11.52 2.38
CA TRP A 236 1.23 11.56 1.16
C TRP A 236 0.42 12.85 1.02
N SER A 237 0.57 13.77 1.97
CA SER A 237 -0.02 15.10 1.95
C SER A 237 1.09 16.16 1.88
N ASP A 238 1.57 16.44 0.67
CA ASP A 238 2.17 17.76 0.39
C ASP A 238 1.12 18.90 0.47
N TYR A 239 -0.12 18.57 0.83
CA TYR A 239 -1.19 19.52 1.03
C TYR A 239 -1.23 19.97 2.47
N THR A 240 -0.98 21.26 2.67
CA THR A 240 -1.39 21.91 3.90
C THR A 240 -2.90 21.70 4.08
N LYS A 241 -3.37 21.48 5.33
CA LYS A 241 -4.80 21.29 5.69
C LYS A 241 -5.77 22.31 5.07
N ALA A 242 -5.27 23.41 4.52
CA ALA A 242 -6.02 24.48 3.88
C ALA A 242 -6.37 24.23 2.39
N GLU A 243 -5.73 23.29 1.70
CA GLU A 243 -5.84 23.16 0.23
C GLU A 243 -6.81 22.07 -0.25
N VAL A 244 -7.30 21.20 0.64
CA VAL A 244 -8.31 20.17 0.29
C VAL A 244 -9.71 20.74 0.46
N ASN A 245 -10.12 21.63 -0.45
CA ASN A 245 -11.49 22.15 -0.49
C ASN A 245 -12.35 21.39 -1.49
N GLY A 246 -13.08 20.37 -1.00
CA GLY A 246 -14.21 19.77 -1.71
C GLY A 246 -14.68 18.42 -1.11
N PRO A 247 -15.96 18.26 -0.72
CA PRO A 247 -16.48 16.98 -0.20
C PRO A 247 -16.49 15.85 -1.24
N VAL A 248 -16.52 16.17 -2.54
CA VAL A 248 -16.65 15.19 -3.63
C VAL A 248 -15.33 14.45 -3.94
N PHE A 249 -14.19 15.16 -3.92
CA PHE A 249 -12.87 14.55 -4.20
C PHE A 249 -12.41 13.63 -3.07
N ASN A 250 -12.76 13.95 -1.82
CA ASN A 250 -12.50 13.07 -0.68
C ASN A 250 -13.28 11.75 -0.78
N ASN A 251 -14.53 11.79 -1.26
CA ASN A 251 -15.35 10.58 -1.39
C ASN A 251 -14.82 9.62 -2.47
N ALA A 252 -14.48 10.13 -3.66
CA ALA A 252 -13.98 9.28 -4.75
C ALA A 252 -12.63 8.64 -4.41
N ARG A 253 -11.73 9.39 -3.74
CA ARG A 253 -10.45 8.86 -3.26
C ARG A 253 -10.66 7.78 -2.20
N ARG A 254 -11.60 8.00 -1.28
CA ARG A 254 -11.94 7.09 -0.19
C ARG A 254 -12.49 5.76 -0.70
N GLU A 255 -13.44 5.82 -1.61
CA GLU A 255 -14.02 4.66 -2.31
C GLU A 255 -12.93 3.87 -3.07
N LEU A 256 -12.06 4.55 -3.82
CA LEU A 256 -10.98 3.88 -4.54
C LEU A 256 -9.94 3.21 -3.62
N ILE A 257 -9.59 3.85 -2.50
CA ILE A 257 -8.69 3.26 -1.50
C ILE A 257 -9.32 1.99 -0.90
N LEU A 258 -10.61 2.04 -0.56
CA LEU A 258 -11.32 0.87 -0.05
C LEU A 258 -11.39 -0.24 -1.09
N TYR A 259 -11.72 0.06 -2.34
CA TYR A 259 -11.68 -0.89 -3.45
C TYR A 259 -10.32 -1.61 -3.51
N MET A 260 -9.22 -0.87 -3.46
CA MET A 260 -7.87 -1.46 -3.49
C MET A 260 -7.59 -2.39 -2.29
N LEU A 261 -8.04 -2.01 -1.09
CA LEU A 261 -7.96 -2.86 0.10
C LEU A 261 -8.78 -4.14 -0.05
N LEU A 262 -9.99 -4.03 -0.60
CA LEU A 262 -10.84 -5.20 -0.84
C LEU A 262 -10.17 -6.18 -1.81
N MET A 263 -9.28 -5.73 -2.68
CA MET A 263 -8.49 -6.57 -3.58
C MET A 263 -7.19 -7.12 -2.95
N GLU A 264 -6.96 -6.93 -1.65
CA GLU A 264 -5.81 -7.52 -0.94
C GLU A 264 -6.08 -8.98 -0.53
N PRO A 265 -5.31 -9.96 -1.02
CA PRO A 265 -5.56 -11.38 -0.74
C PRO A 265 -5.45 -11.75 0.74
N THR A 266 -4.68 -10.98 1.51
CA THR A 266 -4.42 -11.24 2.94
C THR A 266 -5.39 -10.50 3.87
N LEU A 267 -6.32 -9.73 3.32
CA LEU A 267 -7.33 -9.00 4.10
C LEU A 267 -8.21 -9.94 4.96
N PRO A 268 -8.71 -11.10 4.45
CA PRO A 268 -9.51 -12.00 5.27
C PRO A 268 -8.78 -12.49 6.52
N GLU A 269 -7.50 -12.86 6.39
CA GLU A 269 -6.68 -13.31 7.52
C GLU A 269 -6.50 -12.20 8.56
N ALA A 270 -6.27 -10.97 8.10
CA ALA A 270 -6.13 -9.81 8.98
C ALA A 270 -7.46 -9.49 9.72
N ILE A 271 -8.60 -9.59 9.04
CA ILE A 271 -9.93 -9.39 9.66
C ILE A 271 -10.19 -10.47 10.72
N GLN A 272 -9.91 -11.74 10.43
CA GLN A 272 -10.08 -12.83 11.40
C GLN A 272 -9.22 -12.61 12.64
N ALA A 273 -7.96 -12.21 12.45
CA ALA A 273 -7.07 -11.87 13.55
C ALA A 273 -7.56 -10.65 14.35
N ALA A 274 -8.15 -9.64 13.70
CA ALA A 274 -8.74 -8.47 14.36
C ALA A 274 -9.99 -8.82 15.20
N LEU A 275 -10.81 -9.77 14.72
CA LEU A 275 -11.95 -10.34 15.44
C LEU A 275 -11.54 -11.26 16.61
N GLY A 276 -10.24 -11.52 16.79
CA GLY A 276 -9.74 -12.45 17.80
C GLY A 276 -9.99 -13.93 17.47
N ALA A 277 -10.37 -14.25 16.23
CA ALA A 277 -10.47 -15.63 15.77
C ALA A 277 -9.06 -16.19 15.53
N ALA A 278 -8.80 -17.41 16.04
CA ALA A 278 -7.53 -18.08 15.81
C ALA A 278 -7.33 -18.31 14.30
N ALA A 279 -6.19 -17.85 13.76
CA ALA A 279 -5.85 -18.09 12.37
C ALA A 279 -5.83 -19.61 12.07
N PRO A 280 -6.31 -20.07 10.90
CA PRO A 280 -6.11 -21.45 10.49
C PRO A 280 -4.60 -21.74 10.49
N ALA A 281 -4.21 -22.82 11.15
CA ALA A 281 -2.81 -23.16 11.36
C ALA A 281 -2.09 -23.27 10.01
N THR A 282 -1.08 -22.41 9.80
CA THR A 282 -0.15 -22.57 8.67
C THR A 282 0.52 -23.93 8.81
N PRO A 283 0.64 -24.74 7.74
CA PRO A 283 1.34 -26.02 7.82
C PRO A 283 2.77 -25.77 8.34
N ALA A 284 3.17 -26.56 9.33
CA ALA A 284 4.47 -26.45 9.95
C ALA A 284 5.57 -26.59 8.88
N PRO A 285 6.65 -25.79 8.95
CA PRO A 285 7.76 -25.95 8.03
C PRO A 285 8.29 -27.38 8.09
N PRO A 286 8.68 -27.98 6.94
CA PRO A 286 9.21 -29.33 6.92
C PRO A 286 10.41 -29.39 7.86
N SER A 287 10.40 -30.37 8.77
CA SER A 287 11.50 -30.59 9.70
C SER A 287 12.80 -30.77 8.91
N PRO A 288 13.91 -30.16 9.36
CA PRO A 288 15.18 -30.33 8.68
C PRO A 288 15.53 -31.82 8.62
N PRO A 289 16.17 -32.28 7.52
CA PRO A 289 16.54 -33.68 7.37
C PRO A 289 17.41 -34.09 8.56
N SER A 290 16.96 -35.10 9.29
CA SER A 290 17.76 -35.78 10.32
C SER A 290 19.03 -36.30 9.64
N GLY A 291 20.15 -35.64 9.92
CA GLY A 291 21.46 -36.03 9.42
C GLY A 291 21.78 -37.47 9.81
N GLY A 292 22.05 -38.29 8.79
CA GLY A 292 22.73 -39.58 8.91
C GLY A 292 24.18 -39.44 8.51
#